data_AF-A0A6M1UFL8-F1
#
_entry.id   AF-A0A6M1UFL8-F1
#
_cell.length_a   1.000
_cell.length_b   1.000
_cell.length_c   1.000
_cell.angle_alpha   90.00
_cell.angle_beta   90.00
_cell.angle_gamma   90.00
#
_symmetry.space_group_name_H-M   'P 1'
#
loop_
_entity.id
_entity.type
_entity.pdbx_description
1 polymer ?
#
loop_
_entity_poly.entity_id
_entity_poly.type
_entity_poly.pdbx_seq_one_letter_code
_entity_poly.pdbx_strand_id
1 'polypeptide(L)'
;MKHWKQVLLASALAGALAVPFVVRAEEGTNPGAPIPGQLKQTIQHQWEGHQPAHKQHRGRHALFLGAHRKMYLTLLAEKYTPGSVAEWKAAFAERERLVAEWKARKATEQPSDAERQARREQFTKLAQELKAKVAKGELTKEQMKEQLAQWREEHGGKDRKGLREALQPFKQVHEEFDAAIKSQDAAAIRAVLPKLLDEVKTVNRHLAAKLEQKKS
;
A
#
# COMPACT_ATOMS: atom_id res chain seq x y z
N MET A 1 -14.85 39.20 38.03
CA MET A 1 -13.59 39.92 38.33
C MET A 1 -12.46 39.31 37.52
N LYS A 2 -11.69 40.17 36.84
CA LYS A 2 -10.37 39.97 36.18
C LYS A 2 -10.33 39.24 34.83
N HIS A 3 -10.51 40.08 33.80
CA HIS A 3 -9.98 39.94 32.44
C HIS A 3 -8.46 40.17 32.41
N TRP A 4 -7.69 39.34 31.69
CA TRP A 4 -6.32 39.65 31.21
C TRP A 4 -6.29 39.41 29.69
N LYS A 5 -6.50 40.46 28.87
CA LYS A 5 -5.49 41.22 28.09
C LYS A 5 -4.56 40.32 27.26
N GLN A 6 -4.84 40.11 25.97
CA GLN A 6 -4.34 40.91 24.83
C GLN A 6 -2.87 41.34 24.94
N VAL A 7 -2.01 40.70 24.15
CA VAL A 7 -0.75 41.25 23.66
C VAL A 7 -0.68 40.99 22.16
N LEU A 8 -0.72 42.07 21.38
CA LEU A 8 -0.30 42.15 19.99
C LEU A 8 1.21 42.41 19.96
N LEU A 9 1.91 41.84 18.98
CA LEU A 9 3.03 42.52 18.33
C LEU A 9 3.28 41.92 16.95
N ALA A 10 3.12 42.78 15.95
CA ALA A 10 3.47 42.60 14.56
C ALA A 10 5.00 42.56 14.38
N SER A 11 5.48 41.94 13.30
CA SER A 11 6.35 42.58 12.30
C SER A 11 6.77 41.60 11.21
N ALA A 12 6.66 42.08 9.97
CA ALA A 12 7.04 41.41 8.74
C ALA A 12 8.56 41.33 8.58
N LEU A 13 9.03 40.36 7.79
CA LEU A 13 10.20 40.57 6.95
C LEU A 13 10.06 39.82 5.64
N ALA A 14 9.99 40.61 4.56
CA ALA A 14 10.14 40.19 3.19
C ALA A 14 11.60 39.78 2.94
N GLY A 15 11.78 38.72 2.16
CA GLY A 15 13.08 38.27 1.68
C GLY A 15 12.90 37.51 0.37
N ALA A 16 12.62 38.25 -0.71
CA ALA A 16 12.70 37.74 -2.07
C ALA A 16 14.18 37.60 -2.45
N LEU A 17 14.62 36.38 -2.77
CA LEU A 17 15.87 36.15 -3.49
C LEU A 17 15.52 35.64 -4.88
N ALA A 18 15.58 36.55 -5.84
CA ALA A 18 15.68 36.23 -7.24
C ALA A 18 17.10 35.73 -7.53
N VAL A 19 17.22 34.57 -8.16
CA VAL A 19 18.48 34.13 -8.75
C VAL A 19 18.24 33.91 -10.24
N PRO A 20 18.76 34.77 -11.13
CA PRO A 20 18.83 34.49 -12.55
C PRO A 20 20.16 33.79 -12.84
N PHE A 21 20.11 32.50 -13.13
CA PHE A 21 21.18 31.86 -13.90
C PHE A 21 20.58 31.17 -15.11
N VAL A 22 20.64 31.89 -16.24
CA VAL A 22 20.67 31.29 -17.56
C VAL A 22 22.11 30.85 -17.79
N VAL A 23 22.36 29.55 -17.88
CA VAL A 23 23.56 29.03 -18.52
C VAL A 23 23.12 28.08 -19.63
N ARG A 24 23.43 28.53 -20.85
CA ARG A 24 23.34 27.83 -22.12
C ARG A 24 24.76 27.37 -22.46
N ALA A 25 24.94 26.09 -22.73
CA ALA A 25 26.10 25.52 -23.42
C ALA A 25 25.61 24.22 -24.08
N GLU A 26 25.24 24.32 -25.35
CA GLU A 26 26.06 23.96 -26.53
C GLU A 26 26.10 22.45 -26.78
N GLU A 27 25.38 22.13 -27.84
CA GLU A 27 25.19 20.86 -28.50
C GLU A 27 26.48 20.50 -29.26
N GLY A 28 27.34 19.73 -28.60
CA GLY A 28 28.53 19.13 -29.22
C GLY A 28 28.19 17.82 -29.91
N THR A 29 27.74 17.90 -31.16
CA THR A 29 27.65 16.77 -32.08
C THR A 29 29.05 16.24 -32.35
N ASN A 30 29.37 15.05 -31.82
CA ASN A 30 30.60 14.33 -32.20
C ASN A 30 30.22 13.00 -32.86
N PRO A 31 30.38 12.86 -34.19
CA PRO A 31 30.14 11.62 -34.90
C PRO A 31 31.42 10.77 -34.92
N GLY A 32 31.29 9.50 -34.54
CA GLY A 32 32.21 8.46 -35.00
C GLY A 32 33.41 8.16 -34.08
N ALA A 33 33.21 7.20 -33.18
CA ALA A 33 34.25 6.23 -32.87
C ALA A 33 33.58 4.85 -32.70
N PRO A 34 33.98 3.83 -33.48
CA PRO A 34 33.47 2.47 -33.31
C PRO A 34 34.16 1.82 -32.11
N ILE A 35 33.40 1.37 -31.13
CA ILE A 35 33.90 0.53 -30.04
C ILE A 35 33.94 -0.93 -30.55
N PRO A 36 35.11 -1.57 -30.59
CA PRO A 36 35.22 -2.98 -30.93
C PRO A 36 34.90 -3.85 -29.71
N GLY A 37 34.09 -4.88 -29.93
CA GLY A 37 34.32 -6.21 -29.36
C GLY A 37 34.05 -6.43 -27.86
N GLN A 38 33.13 -7.37 -27.63
CA GLN A 38 33.08 -8.26 -26.46
C GLN A 38 32.66 -7.69 -25.11
N LEU A 39 31.37 -7.90 -24.79
CA LEU A 39 30.97 -8.62 -23.58
C LEU A 39 29.52 -9.10 -23.75
N LYS A 40 29.32 -10.14 -24.55
CA LYS A 40 28.15 -11.02 -24.38
C LYS A 40 28.44 -11.91 -23.18
N GLN A 41 28.36 -11.35 -21.97
CA GLN A 41 28.03 -12.15 -20.81
C GLN A 41 26.54 -12.47 -20.92
N THR A 42 26.25 -13.58 -21.57
CA THR A 42 24.96 -14.26 -21.45
C THR A 42 24.86 -14.68 -19.99
N ILE A 43 24.28 -13.82 -19.15
CA ILE A 43 23.85 -14.21 -17.82
C ILE A 43 22.67 -15.15 -18.02
N GLN A 44 22.99 -16.43 -18.17
CA GLN A 44 22.04 -17.52 -18.12
C GLN A 44 21.61 -17.65 -16.65
N HIS A 45 20.72 -16.76 -16.21
CA HIS A 45 20.02 -16.95 -14.94
C HIS A 45 19.10 -18.16 -15.09
N GLN A 46 19.63 -19.30 -14.66
CA GLN A 46 18.90 -20.53 -14.39
C GLN A 46 17.83 -20.22 -13.33
N TRP A 47 16.62 -19.88 -13.79
CA TRP A 47 15.42 -19.75 -12.98
C TRP A 47 14.87 -21.15 -12.69
N GLU A 48 15.55 -21.90 -11.83
CA GLU A 48 15.06 -23.17 -11.32
C GLU A 48 15.28 -23.22 -9.81
N GLY A 49 14.21 -22.97 -9.05
CA GLY A 49 14.26 -23.06 -7.60
C GLY A 49 13.23 -22.18 -6.89
N HIS A 50 12.03 -22.73 -6.70
CA HIS A 50 11.07 -22.35 -5.65
C HIS A 50 10.51 -20.90 -5.66
N GLN A 51 9.37 -20.71 -6.33
CA GLN A 51 8.37 -19.74 -5.84
C GLN A 51 7.02 -20.41 -5.59
N PRO A 52 6.70 -20.74 -4.32
CA PRO A 52 5.32 -20.64 -3.90
C PRO A 52 5.20 -20.04 -2.49
N ALA A 53 5.46 -18.74 -2.33
CA ALA A 53 5.14 -18.06 -1.06
C ALA A 53 4.74 -16.57 -1.15
N HIS A 54 4.62 -15.95 -2.34
CA HIS A 54 4.34 -14.51 -2.43
C HIS A 54 2.85 -14.10 -2.25
N LYS A 55 1.91 -15.02 -2.03
CA LYS A 55 0.48 -14.66 -1.99
C LYS A 55 0.02 -14.01 -0.67
N GLN A 56 0.83 -14.00 0.39
CA GLN A 56 0.39 -13.50 1.71
C GLN A 56 0.65 -12.01 1.96
N HIS A 57 1.34 -11.27 1.10
CA HIS A 57 1.66 -9.84 1.35
C HIS A 57 0.62 -8.84 0.81
N ARG A 58 -0.32 -9.25 -0.05
CA ARG A 58 -1.23 -8.30 -0.74
C ARG A 58 -2.10 -7.47 0.20
N GLY A 59 -2.55 -8.06 1.32
CA GLY A 59 -3.42 -7.35 2.28
C GLY A 59 -2.73 -6.26 3.11
N ARG A 60 -1.41 -6.37 3.35
CA ARG A 60 -0.66 -5.32 4.07
C ARG A 60 -0.46 -4.10 3.19
N HIS A 61 -0.17 -4.28 1.91
CA HIS A 61 -0.01 -3.15 0.98
C HIS A 61 -1.29 -2.32 0.82
N ALA A 62 -2.47 -2.96 0.92
CA ALA A 62 -3.73 -2.24 0.79
C ALA A 62 -3.98 -1.19 1.89
N LEU A 63 -3.36 -1.32 3.07
CA LEU A 63 -3.46 -0.33 4.16
C LEU A 63 -2.45 0.81 4.03
N PHE A 64 -1.33 0.57 3.37
CA PHE A 64 -0.27 1.57 3.20
C PHE A 64 -0.24 2.07 1.75
N LEU A 65 -0.69 3.31 1.53
CA LEU A 65 -0.27 3.99 0.30
C LEU A 65 1.23 4.23 0.41
N GLY A 66 2.02 3.54 -0.41
CA GLY A 66 3.46 3.84 -0.51
C GLY A 66 3.67 5.28 -0.96
N ALA A 67 4.79 5.89 -0.55
CA ALA A 67 5.12 7.28 -0.87
C ALA A 67 5.03 7.56 -2.38
N HIS A 68 5.48 6.60 -3.20
CA HIS A 68 5.41 6.71 -4.66
C HIS A 68 3.96 6.78 -5.18
N ARG A 69 3.05 5.92 -4.71
CA ARG A 69 1.63 5.96 -5.13
C ARG A 69 0.98 7.28 -4.70
N LYS A 70 1.25 7.77 -3.49
CA LYS A 70 0.74 9.06 -3.00
C LYS A 70 1.20 10.21 -3.89
N MET A 71 2.50 10.28 -4.18
CA MET A 71 3.08 11.29 -5.06
C MET A 71 2.47 11.23 -6.46
N TYR A 72 2.39 10.03 -7.04
CA TYR A 72 1.84 9.83 -8.38
C TYR A 72 0.38 10.29 -8.48
N LEU A 73 -0.49 9.88 -7.54
CA LEU A 73 -1.88 10.32 -7.51
C LEU A 73 -2.03 11.83 -7.27
N THR A 74 -1.12 12.43 -6.49
CA THR A 74 -1.11 13.89 -6.27
C THR A 74 -0.79 14.63 -7.57
N LEU A 75 0.25 14.20 -8.30
CA LEU A 75 0.61 14.80 -9.59
C LEU A 75 -0.51 14.66 -10.62
N LEU A 76 -1.17 13.50 -10.66
CA LEU A 76 -2.34 13.30 -11.53
C LEU A 76 -3.51 14.21 -11.12
N ALA A 77 -3.79 14.34 -9.83
CA ALA A 77 -4.83 15.24 -9.34
C ALA A 77 -4.52 16.71 -9.70
N GLU A 78 -3.28 17.16 -9.53
CA GLU A 78 -2.85 18.52 -9.88
C GLU A 78 -2.98 18.77 -11.39
N LYS A 79 -2.63 17.79 -12.23
CA LYS A 79 -2.70 17.92 -13.69
C LYS A 79 -4.12 17.82 -14.25
N TYR A 80 -4.92 16.88 -13.75
CA TYR A 80 -6.19 16.49 -14.37
C TYR A 80 -7.41 17.00 -13.60
N THR A 81 -7.36 17.05 -12.27
CA THR A 81 -8.49 17.46 -11.41
C THR A 81 -8.05 18.47 -10.33
N PRO A 82 -7.54 19.66 -10.71
CA PRO A 82 -6.92 20.60 -9.79
C PRO A 82 -7.84 21.03 -8.64
N GLY A 83 -9.16 21.06 -8.87
CA GLY A 83 -10.16 21.39 -7.84
C GLY A 83 -10.25 20.39 -6.67
N SER A 84 -9.79 19.15 -6.84
CA SER A 84 -9.84 18.11 -5.79
C SER A 84 -8.50 17.85 -5.10
N VAL A 85 -7.44 18.60 -5.44
CA VAL A 85 -6.08 18.40 -4.88
C VAL A 85 -6.07 18.54 -3.37
N ALA A 86 -6.82 19.51 -2.82
CA ALA A 86 -6.93 19.70 -1.38
C ALA A 86 -7.58 18.48 -0.70
N GLU A 87 -8.60 17.89 -1.31
CA GLU A 87 -9.25 16.69 -0.79
C GLU A 87 -8.33 15.47 -0.81
N TRP A 88 -7.55 15.31 -1.87
CA TRP A 88 -6.52 14.26 -1.95
C TRP A 88 -5.50 14.38 -0.83
N LYS A 89 -4.95 15.59 -0.62
CA LYS A 89 -3.98 15.87 0.45
C LYS A 89 -4.59 15.59 1.83
N ALA A 90 -5.82 16.02 2.07
CA ALA A 90 -6.54 15.74 3.33
C ALA A 90 -6.78 14.22 3.54
N ALA A 91 -7.22 13.51 2.50
CA ALA A 91 -7.46 12.07 2.59
C ALA A 91 -6.16 11.29 2.86
N PHE A 92 -5.03 11.70 2.29
CA PHE A 92 -3.74 11.08 2.57
C PHE A 92 -3.24 11.39 3.98
N ALA A 93 -3.36 12.63 4.45
CA ALA A 93 -2.98 13.01 5.81
C ALA A 93 -3.77 12.21 6.85
N GLU A 94 -5.08 12.07 6.65
CA GLU A 94 -5.92 11.26 7.53
C GLU A 94 -5.51 9.79 7.52
N ARG A 95 -5.18 9.25 6.33
CA ARG A 95 -4.67 7.88 6.21
C ARG A 95 -3.39 7.68 7.00
N GLU A 96 -2.45 8.61 6.90
CA GLU A 96 -1.16 8.57 7.61
C GLU A 96 -1.36 8.62 9.12
N ARG A 97 -2.27 9.49 9.60
CA ARG A 97 -2.66 9.57 11.02
C ARG A 97 -3.22 8.24 11.52
N LEU A 98 -4.21 7.68 10.83
CA LEU A 98 -4.85 6.40 11.18
C LEU A 98 -3.86 5.24 11.16
N VAL A 99 -2.97 5.21 10.16
CA VAL A 99 -1.93 4.19 10.05
C VAL A 99 -0.91 4.30 11.19
N ALA A 100 -0.53 5.52 11.58
CA ALA A 100 0.36 5.75 12.71
C ALA A 100 -0.27 5.27 14.03
N GLU A 101 -1.55 5.60 14.27
CA GLU A 101 -2.29 5.13 15.45
C GLU A 101 -2.40 3.60 15.45
N TRP A 102 -2.71 3.00 14.30
CA TRP A 102 -2.78 1.55 14.16
C TRP A 102 -1.44 0.87 14.45
N LYS A 103 -0.34 1.44 13.96
CA LYS A 103 1.01 0.95 14.25
C LYS A 103 1.35 1.05 15.73
N ALA A 104 1.04 2.17 16.38
CA ALA A 104 1.30 2.37 17.80
C ALA A 104 0.59 1.31 18.65
N ARG A 105 -0.70 1.06 18.39
CA ARG A 105 -1.46 -0.02 19.05
C ARG A 105 -0.91 -1.41 18.73
N LYS A 106 -0.52 -1.64 17.47
CA LYS A 106 0.05 -2.94 17.10
C LYS A 106 1.44 -3.19 17.67
N ALA A 107 2.20 -2.14 18.01
CA ALA A 107 3.47 -2.28 18.70
C ALA A 107 3.26 -2.76 20.15
N THR A 108 2.18 -2.33 20.80
CA THR A 108 1.83 -2.78 22.17
C THR A 108 1.15 -4.15 22.20
N GLU A 109 0.39 -4.51 21.17
CA GLU A 109 -0.30 -5.81 21.05
C GLU A 109 0.51 -6.91 20.34
N GLN A 110 1.76 -6.64 19.94
CA GLN A 110 2.47 -7.56 19.05
C GLN A 110 2.80 -8.86 19.81
N PRO A 111 2.36 -10.04 19.31
CA PRO A 111 2.76 -11.28 19.94
C PRO A 111 4.28 -11.40 19.88
N SER A 112 4.85 -11.85 21.00
CA SER A 112 6.29 -12.05 21.12
C SER A 112 6.80 -13.01 20.02
N ASP A 113 8.08 -12.95 19.70
CA ASP A 113 8.65 -13.90 18.72
C ASP A 113 8.42 -15.35 19.16
N ALA A 114 8.46 -15.62 20.47
CA ALA A 114 8.14 -16.91 21.06
C ALA A 114 6.68 -17.34 20.79
N GLU A 115 5.69 -16.47 21.01
CA GLU A 115 4.29 -16.77 20.72
C GLU A 115 4.04 -16.99 19.23
N ARG A 116 4.72 -16.21 18.37
CA ARG A 116 4.66 -16.38 16.92
C ARG A 116 5.26 -17.72 16.49
N GLN A 117 6.37 -18.12 17.08
CA GLN A 117 7.01 -19.40 16.81
C GLN A 117 6.15 -20.57 17.29
N ALA A 118 5.66 -20.53 18.53
CA ALA A 118 4.77 -21.55 19.08
C ALA A 118 3.53 -21.76 18.20
N ARG A 119 2.92 -20.67 17.73
CA ARG A 119 1.77 -20.73 16.81
C ARG A 119 2.12 -21.39 15.46
N ARG A 120 3.31 -21.14 14.91
CA ARG A 120 3.79 -21.79 13.68
C ARG A 120 4.03 -23.28 13.87
N GLU A 121 4.58 -23.66 15.02
CA GLU A 121 4.79 -25.06 15.37
C GLU A 121 3.47 -25.79 15.53
N GLN A 122 2.50 -25.20 16.22
CA GLN A 122 1.13 -25.73 16.33
C GLN A 122 0.49 -25.95 14.97
N PHE A 123 0.57 -24.96 14.06
CA PHE A 123 0.06 -25.11 12.71
C PHE A 123 0.75 -26.23 11.93
N THR A 124 2.08 -26.32 12.04
CA THR A 124 2.86 -27.36 11.36
C THR A 124 2.47 -28.75 11.85
N LYS A 125 2.32 -28.93 13.17
CA LYS A 125 1.87 -30.20 13.76
C LYS A 125 0.48 -30.59 13.28
N LEU A 126 -0.49 -29.67 13.34
CA LEU A 126 -1.84 -29.91 12.82
C LEU A 126 -1.81 -30.32 11.34
N ALA A 127 -1.05 -29.60 10.50
CA ALA A 127 -0.95 -29.91 9.08
C ALA A 127 -0.35 -31.29 8.81
N GLN A 128 0.64 -31.72 9.60
CA GLN A 128 1.24 -33.06 9.50
C GLN A 128 0.25 -34.15 9.91
N GLU A 129 -0.46 -33.96 11.03
CA GLU A 129 -1.48 -34.89 11.50
C GLU A 129 -2.60 -35.08 10.48
N LEU A 130 -3.12 -33.98 9.92
CA LEU A 130 -4.17 -34.06 8.90
C LEU A 130 -3.67 -34.72 7.61
N LYS A 131 -2.42 -34.44 7.20
CA LYS A 131 -1.82 -35.11 6.04
C LYS A 131 -1.70 -36.62 6.26
N ALA A 132 -1.35 -37.06 7.47
CA ALA A 132 -1.29 -38.47 7.81
C ALA A 132 -2.68 -39.13 7.78
N LYS A 133 -3.73 -38.46 8.30
CA LYS A 133 -5.12 -38.94 8.23
C LYS A 133 -5.63 -39.06 6.79
N VAL A 134 -5.25 -38.11 5.93
CA VAL A 134 -5.54 -38.19 4.48
C VAL A 134 -4.83 -39.37 3.83
N ALA A 135 -3.57 -39.63 4.17
CA ALA A 135 -2.81 -40.76 3.62
C ALA A 135 -3.40 -42.12 4.05
N LYS A 136 -3.97 -42.20 5.26
CA LYS A 136 -4.68 -43.38 5.76
C LYS A 136 -6.10 -43.56 5.19
N GLY A 137 -6.62 -42.57 4.46
CA GLY A 137 -7.98 -42.57 3.94
C GLY A 137 -9.06 -42.22 4.98
N GLU A 138 -8.69 -41.87 6.21
CA GLU A 138 -9.60 -41.45 7.29
C GLU A 138 -10.22 -40.07 7.02
N LEU A 139 -9.57 -39.27 6.17
CA LEU A 139 -9.98 -37.91 5.84
C LEU A 139 -9.79 -37.64 4.34
N THR A 140 -10.68 -36.85 3.75
CA THR A 140 -10.50 -36.36 2.38
C THR A 140 -9.59 -35.13 2.33
N LYS A 141 -9.00 -34.87 1.16
CA LYS A 141 -8.20 -33.64 0.94
C LYS A 141 -9.00 -32.36 1.15
N GLU A 142 -10.31 -32.37 0.86
CA GLU A 142 -11.18 -31.20 1.04
C GLU A 142 -11.45 -30.92 2.52
N GLN A 143 -11.74 -31.96 3.31
CA GLN A 143 -11.87 -31.82 4.76
C GLN A 143 -10.57 -31.33 5.43
N MET A 144 -9.39 -31.75 4.96
CA MET A 144 -8.12 -31.21 5.45
C MET A 144 -8.02 -29.70 5.18
N LYS A 145 -8.36 -29.26 3.96
CA LYS A 145 -8.33 -27.83 3.60
C LYS A 145 -9.26 -27.04 4.49
N GLU A 146 -10.45 -27.56 4.76
CA GLU A 146 -11.46 -26.92 5.60
C GLU A 146 -10.97 -26.77 7.05
N GLN A 147 -10.42 -27.82 7.67
CA GLN A 147 -9.87 -27.72 9.02
C GLN A 147 -8.68 -26.75 9.12
N LEU A 148 -7.79 -26.75 8.12
CA LEU A 148 -6.70 -25.77 8.05
C LEU A 148 -7.19 -24.35 7.78
N ALA A 149 -8.36 -24.19 7.16
CA ALA A 149 -9.00 -22.89 6.94
C ALA A 149 -9.64 -22.39 8.25
N GLN A 150 -10.38 -23.24 8.95
CA GLN A 150 -10.97 -22.95 10.26
C GLN A 150 -9.90 -22.54 11.27
N TRP A 151 -8.81 -23.32 11.39
CA TRP A 151 -7.70 -22.94 12.26
C TRP A 151 -7.14 -21.56 11.90
N ARG A 152 -7.03 -21.25 10.59
CA ARG A 152 -6.61 -19.93 10.10
C ARG A 152 -7.63 -18.83 10.36
N GLU A 153 -8.91 -19.11 10.53
CA GLU A 153 -9.92 -18.12 10.90
C GLU A 153 -9.91 -17.84 12.42
N GLU A 154 -9.74 -18.90 13.22
CA GLU A 154 -9.63 -18.80 14.68
C GLU A 154 -8.33 -18.13 15.13
N HIS A 155 -7.21 -18.53 14.51
CA HIS A 155 -5.86 -18.13 14.92
C HIS A 155 -5.19 -17.17 13.93
N GLY A 156 -5.77 -16.95 12.75
CA GLY A 156 -5.31 -15.90 11.85
C GLY A 156 -5.95 -14.56 12.18
N GLY A 157 -5.37 -13.48 11.65
CA GLY A 157 -5.94 -12.16 11.83
C GLY A 157 -7.31 -12.06 11.15
N LYS A 158 -8.39 -11.97 11.95
CA LYS A 158 -9.79 -11.71 11.53
C LYS A 158 -9.94 -10.49 10.59
N ASP A 159 -8.93 -9.64 10.56
CA ASP A 159 -8.89 -8.38 9.83
C ASP A 159 -8.93 -8.46 8.30
N ARG A 160 -8.67 -9.62 7.68
CA ARG A 160 -8.46 -9.69 6.22
C ARG A 160 -9.75 -9.74 5.41
N LYS A 161 -10.85 -10.23 5.97
CA LYS A 161 -12.13 -10.41 5.25
C LYS A 161 -12.82 -9.07 4.99
N GLY A 162 -13.05 -8.28 6.05
CA GLY A 162 -13.76 -7.00 5.93
C GLY A 162 -13.07 -5.97 5.02
N LEU A 163 -11.73 -5.90 5.04
CA LEU A 163 -11.00 -5.01 4.12
C LEU A 163 -11.11 -5.47 2.67
N ARG A 164 -11.09 -6.79 2.42
CA ARG A 164 -11.20 -7.35 1.07
C ARG A 164 -12.57 -7.08 0.47
N GLU A 165 -13.63 -7.19 1.26
CA GLU A 165 -15.00 -6.86 0.86
C GLU A 165 -15.14 -5.36 0.58
N ALA A 166 -14.61 -4.50 1.47
CA ALA A 166 -14.60 -3.05 1.27
C ALA A 166 -13.84 -2.62 0.00
N LEU A 167 -12.85 -3.40 -0.44
CA LEU A 167 -12.03 -3.11 -1.62
C LEU A 167 -12.53 -3.80 -2.90
N GLN A 168 -13.47 -4.74 -2.81
CA GLN A 168 -14.00 -5.44 -3.97
C GLN A 168 -14.57 -4.51 -5.06
N PRO A 169 -15.36 -3.47 -4.75
CA PRO A 169 -15.92 -2.59 -5.80
C PRO A 169 -14.85 -1.79 -6.55
N PHE A 170 -13.66 -1.60 -5.96
CA PHE A 170 -12.60 -0.80 -6.57
C PHE A 170 -11.75 -1.57 -7.58
N LYS A 171 -11.92 -2.89 -7.72
CA LYS A 171 -11.15 -3.66 -8.71
C LYS A 171 -11.32 -3.12 -10.13
N GLN A 172 -12.56 -2.88 -10.53
CA GLN A 172 -12.90 -2.31 -11.84
C GLN A 172 -12.33 -0.90 -11.99
N VAL A 173 -12.32 -0.10 -10.91
CA VAL A 173 -11.73 1.24 -10.90
C VAL A 173 -10.23 1.21 -11.21
N HIS A 174 -9.50 0.22 -10.69
CA HIS A 174 -8.07 0.06 -11.01
C HIS A 174 -7.85 -0.38 -12.47
N GLU A 175 -8.70 -1.25 -13.01
CA GLU A 175 -8.65 -1.66 -14.42
C GLU A 175 -8.94 -0.47 -15.35
N GLU A 176 -9.97 0.32 -15.05
CA GLU A 176 -10.29 1.57 -15.75
C GLU A 176 -9.13 2.57 -15.68
N PHE A 177 -8.52 2.71 -14.51
CA PHE A 177 -7.37 3.59 -14.32
C PHE A 177 -6.16 3.14 -15.14
N ASP A 178 -5.80 1.86 -15.06
CA ASP A 178 -4.67 1.31 -15.83
C ASP A 178 -4.90 1.46 -17.34
N ALA A 179 -6.13 1.22 -17.80
CA ALA A 179 -6.51 1.45 -19.19
C ALA A 179 -6.36 2.92 -19.61
N ALA A 180 -6.84 3.85 -18.78
CA ALA A 180 -6.76 5.29 -19.02
C ALA A 180 -5.31 5.80 -19.04
N ILE A 181 -4.45 5.28 -18.17
CA ILE A 181 -3.01 5.61 -18.16
C ILE A 181 -2.33 5.04 -19.42
N LYS A 182 -2.64 3.79 -19.79
CA LYS A 182 -2.05 3.14 -20.96
C LYS A 182 -2.44 3.83 -22.28
N SER A 183 -3.69 4.28 -22.39
CA SER A 183 -4.16 5.05 -23.56
C SER A 183 -3.78 6.52 -23.52
N GLN A 184 -3.25 7.01 -22.39
CA GLN A 184 -2.97 8.43 -22.14
C GLN A 184 -4.20 9.34 -22.32
N ASP A 185 -5.40 8.80 -22.12
CA ASP A 185 -6.65 9.53 -22.30
C ASP A 185 -6.91 10.46 -21.09
N ALA A 186 -6.70 11.76 -21.32
CA ALA A 186 -6.89 12.78 -20.30
C ALA A 186 -8.33 12.84 -19.73
N ALA A 187 -9.34 12.59 -20.55
CA ALA A 187 -10.74 12.62 -20.11
C ALA A 187 -11.05 11.39 -19.25
N ALA A 188 -10.58 10.22 -19.64
CA ALA A 188 -10.71 8.99 -18.86
C ALA A 188 -9.96 9.09 -17.51
N ILE A 189 -8.74 9.65 -17.50
CA ILE A 189 -7.98 9.88 -16.26
C ILE A 189 -8.75 10.83 -15.33
N ARG A 190 -9.33 11.93 -15.87
CA ARG A 190 -10.16 12.84 -15.08
C ARG A 190 -11.38 12.16 -14.47
N ALA A 191 -12.04 11.28 -15.23
CA ALA A 191 -13.25 10.60 -14.78
C ALA A 191 -12.98 9.55 -13.68
N VAL A 192 -11.84 8.86 -13.72
CA VAL A 192 -11.51 7.79 -12.76
C VAL A 192 -10.89 8.31 -11.45
N LEU A 193 -10.20 9.46 -11.47
CA LEU A 193 -9.55 10.01 -10.28
C LEU A 193 -10.49 10.22 -9.07
N PRO A 194 -11.72 10.78 -9.22
CA PRO A 194 -12.66 10.86 -8.11
C PRO A 194 -13.01 9.50 -7.50
N LYS A 195 -13.14 8.44 -8.33
CA LYS A 195 -13.43 7.08 -7.85
C LYS A 195 -12.27 6.53 -7.01
N LEU A 196 -11.02 6.82 -7.40
CA LEU A 196 -9.84 6.45 -6.63
C LEU A 196 -9.72 7.25 -5.32
N LEU A 197 -10.15 8.51 -5.30
CA LEU A 197 -10.23 9.29 -4.05
C LEU A 197 -11.22 8.67 -3.08
N ASP A 198 -12.37 8.20 -3.57
CA ASP A 198 -13.36 7.49 -2.76
C ASP A 198 -12.86 6.14 -2.23
N GLU A 199 -12.00 5.44 -2.98
CA GLU A 199 -11.27 4.26 -2.47
C GLU A 199 -10.46 4.65 -1.23
N VAL A 200 -9.65 5.71 -1.32
CA VAL A 200 -8.80 6.16 -0.21
C VAL A 200 -9.65 6.55 1.00
N LYS A 201 -10.72 7.31 0.80
CA LYS A 201 -11.67 7.70 1.87
C LYS A 201 -12.33 6.47 2.49
N THR A 202 -12.69 5.45 1.69
CA THR A 202 -13.29 4.20 2.19
C THR A 202 -12.32 3.38 3.03
N VAL A 203 -11.06 3.28 2.61
CA VAL A 203 -10.02 2.62 3.41
C VAL A 203 -9.80 3.36 4.72
N ASN A 204 -9.82 4.70 4.72
CA ASN A 204 -9.70 5.50 5.94
C ASN A 204 -10.86 5.22 6.90
N ARG A 205 -12.12 5.21 6.41
CA ARG A 205 -13.28 4.84 7.25
C ARG A 205 -13.14 3.44 7.86
N HIS A 206 -12.68 2.48 7.06
CA HIS A 206 -12.45 1.12 7.55
C HIS A 206 -11.35 1.05 8.62
N LEU A 207 -10.24 1.79 8.45
CA LEU A 207 -9.18 1.90 9.43
C LEU A 207 -9.66 2.56 10.73
N ALA A 208 -10.42 3.66 10.62
CA ALA A 208 -11.00 4.34 11.76
C ALA A 208 -11.95 3.42 12.54
N ALA A 209 -12.88 2.73 11.86
CA ALA A 209 -13.80 1.79 12.50
C ALA A 209 -13.06 0.67 13.25
N LYS A 210 -11.95 0.17 12.68
CA LYS A 210 -11.12 -0.84 13.34
C LYS A 210 -10.35 -0.30 14.55
N LEU A 211 -9.89 0.94 14.50
CA LEU A 211 -9.27 1.58 15.65
C LEU A 211 -10.27 1.74 16.79
N GLU A 212 -11.52 2.13 16.48
CA GLU A 212 -12.60 2.21 17.48
C GLU A 212 -12.96 0.86 18.08
N GLN A 213 -13.11 -0.20 17.27
CA GLN A 213 -13.39 -1.56 17.76
C GLN A 213 -12.31 -2.10 18.71
N LYS A 214 -11.10 -1.57 18.64
CA LYS A 214 -9.97 -1.95 19.51
C LYS A 214 -9.81 -1.05 20.74
N LYS A 215 -10.62 0.00 20.87
CA LYS A 215 -10.67 0.83 22.08
C LYS A 215 -11.64 0.24 23.11
N SER A 216 -12.67 -0.45 22.65
CA SER A 216 -13.64 -1.21 23.44
C SER A 216 -13.03 -2.48 24.04
#